data_AF-A0A1H7LY70-F1
#
_entry.id   AF-A0A1H7LY70-F1
#
_cell.length_a   1.000
_cell.length_b   1.000
_cell.length_c   1.000
_cell.angle_alpha   90.00
_cell.angle_beta   90.00
_cell.angle_gamma   90.00
#
_symmetry.space_group_name_H-M   'P 1'
#
loop_
_entity.id
_entity.type
_entity.pdbx_description
1 polymer ?
#
loop_
_entity_poly.entity_id
_entity_poly.type
_entity_poly.pdbx_seq_one_letter_code
_entity_poly.pdbx_strand_id
1 'polypeptide(L)'
;MILLVLLLNSHHAQAERSAFISKAEFLQYKDVGEFIDAAPKVTIVVPAQPSDVKEYGPGVVKTLTGSDCDRDGKMDDNQSCNAIFYKLWLQYRLHK
;
A
#
# COMPACT_ATOMS: atom_id res chain seq x y z
N MET A 1 52.47 0.87 -7.35
CA MET A 1 51.98 0.47 -8.69
C MET A 1 51.61 -1.00 -8.59
N ILE A 2 50.37 -1.48 -8.67
CA ILE A 2 49.08 -1.10 -9.27
C ILE A 2 48.02 -1.86 -8.42
N LEU A 3 47.11 -1.24 -7.66
CA LEU A 3 45.76 -0.79 -8.04
C LEU A 3 44.91 -1.83 -8.81
N LEU A 4 43.98 -2.52 -8.15
CA LEU A 4 42.63 -2.90 -8.65
C LEU A 4 41.87 -3.64 -7.53
N VAL A 5 41.10 -2.99 -6.66
CA VAL A 5 39.67 -2.68 -6.82
C VAL A 5 38.87 -3.81 -7.48
N LEU A 6 38.25 -4.66 -6.66
CA LEU A 6 37.04 -5.41 -6.98
C LEU A 6 36.00 -4.98 -5.93
N LEU A 7 35.36 -3.84 -6.15
CA LEU A 7 33.97 -3.76 -6.61
C LEU A 7 33.01 -4.53 -5.69
N LEU A 8 32.53 -3.77 -4.71
CA LEU A 8 31.19 -3.79 -4.13
C LEU A 8 30.19 -4.64 -4.94
N ASN A 9 29.84 -5.82 -4.42
CA ASN A 9 28.52 -6.39 -4.71
C ASN A 9 27.50 -5.63 -3.86
N SER A 10 27.18 -4.42 -4.30
CA SER A 10 25.90 -3.80 -3.94
C SER A 10 24.83 -4.74 -4.47
N HIS A 11 24.26 -5.57 -3.61
CA HIS A 11 22.96 -6.17 -3.88
C HIS A 11 22.05 -5.02 -4.32
N HIS A 12 21.71 -4.99 -5.62
CA HIS A 12 20.59 -4.24 -6.14
C HIS A 12 19.33 -4.86 -5.52
N ALA A 13 19.12 -4.58 -4.22
CA ALA A 13 17.89 -4.90 -3.57
C ALA A 13 16.86 -3.92 -4.12
N GLN A 14 15.87 -4.50 -4.81
CA GLN A 14 14.72 -3.85 -5.39
C GLN A 14 14.93 -3.26 -6.79
N ALA A 15 15.36 -4.13 -7.70
CA ALA A 15 14.83 -4.08 -9.06
C ALA A 15 13.32 -3.84 -8.99
N GLU A 16 12.87 -2.83 -9.74
CA GLU A 16 11.49 -2.40 -9.88
C GLU A 16 10.50 -3.56 -9.68
N ARG A 17 9.79 -3.56 -8.54
CA ARG A 17 8.43 -4.10 -8.59
C ARG A 17 7.74 -3.25 -9.64
N SER A 18 7.51 -3.83 -10.82
CA SER A 18 6.71 -3.23 -11.89
C SER A 18 5.55 -2.52 -11.22
N ALA A 19 5.48 -1.20 -11.39
CA ALA A 19 4.53 -0.42 -10.63
C ALA A 19 3.13 -1.01 -10.83
N PHE A 20 2.49 -1.42 -9.72
CA PHE A 20 1.18 -2.08 -9.72
C PHE A 20 0.06 -1.18 -10.31
N ILE A 21 0.41 0.08 -10.56
CA ILE A 21 -0.39 1.11 -11.19
C ILE A 21 0.45 1.81 -12.26
N SER A 22 -0.13 2.05 -13.43
CA SER A 22 0.56 2.77 -14.51
C SER A 22 0.69 4.27 -14.21
N LYS A 23 1.71 4.94 -14.79
CA LYS A 23 1.86 6.40 -14.70
C LYS A 23 0.61 7.13 -15.19
N ALA A 24 0.04 6.68 -16.32
CA ALA A 24 -1.14 7.30 -16.92
C ALA A 24 -2.35 7.24 -15.98
N GLU A 25 -2.55 6.11 -15.30
CA GLU A 25 -3.61 5.93 -14.30
C GLU A 25 -3.35 6.78 -13.06
N PHE A 26 -2.15 6.72 -12.47
CA PHE A 26 -1.82 7.48 -11.27
C PHE A 26 -1.98 8.99 -11.44
N LEU A 27 -1.62 9.53 -12.62
CA LEU A 27 -1.74 10.96 -12.90
C LEU A 27 -3.19 11.46 -12.99
N GLN A 28 -4.19 10.58 -13.03
CA GLN A 28 -5.61 10.96 -12.98
C GLN A 28 -6.05 11.38 -11.57
N TYR A 29 -5.40 10.89 -10.52
CA TYR A 29 -5.71 11.27 -9.14
C TYR A 29 -5.15 12.66 -8.81
N LYS A 30 -6.01 13.53 -8.28
CA LYS A 30 -5.63 14.89 -7.88
C LYS A 30 -4.86 14.91 -6.56
N ASP A 31 -5.28 14.07 -5.63
CA ASP A 31 -4.74 13.99 -4.28
C ASP A 31 -4.78 12.55 -3.73
N VAL A 32 -4.27 12.40 -2.51
CA VAL A 32 -4.20 11.10 -1.84
C VAL A 32 -5.59 10.55 -1.48
N GLY A 33 -6.59 11.41 -1.27
CA GLY A 33 -7.96 10.99 -0.99
C GLY A 33 -8.56 10.28 -2.20
N GLU A 34 -8.49 10.90 -3.38
CA GLU A 34 -8.96 10.27 -4.63
C GLU A 34 -8.24 8.95 -4.92
N PHE A 35 -6.94 8.87 -4.65
CA PHE A 35 -6.16 7.63 -4.79
C PHE A 35 -6.64 6.53 -3.84
N ILE A 36 -6.83 6.85 -2.55
CA ILE A 36 -7.31 5.90 -1.53
C ILE A 36 -8.73 5.44 -1.84
N ASP A 37 -9.60 6.34 -2.30
CA ASP A 37 -10.99 6.04 -2.63
C ASP A 37 -11.10 5.08 -3.82
N ALA A 38 -10.26 5.27 -4.85
CA ALA A 38 -10.21 4.42 -6.03
C ALA A 38 -9.46 3.09 -5.81
N ALA A 39 -8.70 2.96 -4.73
CA ALA A 39 -7.98 1.71 -4.42
C ALA A 39 -8.96 0.54 -4.20
N PRO A 40 -8.57 -0.70 -4.60
CA PRO A 40 -9.32 -1.90 -4.26
C PRO A 40 -9.67 -1.95 -2.78
N LYS A 41 -10.88 -2.41 -2.47
CA LYS A 41 -11.32 -2.58 -1.09
C LYS A 41 -11.14 -4.02 -0.66
N VAL A 42 -10.57 -4.21 0.52
CA VAL A 42 -10.39 -5.52 1.15
C VAL A 42 -11.20 -5.54 2.43
N THR A 43 -11.88 -6.66 2.65
CA THR A 43 -12.62 -6.92 3.89
C THR A 43 -11.88 -7.96 4.71
N ILE A 44 -11.60 -7.64 5.97
CA ILE A 44 -11.02 -8.56 6.93
C ILE A 44 -12.01 -8.87 8.06
N VAL A 45 -11.90 -10.07 8.62
CA VAL A 45 -12.59 -10.43 9.86
C VAL A 45 -11.73 -9.94 11.02
N VAL A 46 -12.35 -9.26 11.98
CA VAL A 46 -11.70 -8.80 13.22
C VAL A 46 -12.38 -9.42 14.44
N PRO A 47 -11.67 -9.55 15.56
CA PRO A 47 -12.27 -10.04 16.79
C PRO A 47 -13.46 -9.17 17.23
N ALA A 48 -14.60 -9.81 17.44
CA ALA A 48 -15.73 -9.17 18.09
C ALA A 48 -15.40 -8.87 19.57
N GLN A 49 -15.79 -7.69 20.04
CA GLN A 49 -15.63 -7.28 21.42
C GLN A 49 -16.79 -7.79 22.28
N PRO A 50 -16.64 -7.88 23.62
CA PRO A 50 -17.72 -8.28 24.51
C PRO A 50 -18.98 -7.40 24.39
N SER A 51 -18.82 -6.11 24.07
CA SER A 51 -19.94 -5.22 23.76
C SER A 51 -20.70 -5.64 22.50
N ASP A 52 -19.98 -6.05 21.45
CA ASP A 52 -20.58 -6.52 20.21
C ASP A 52 -21.39 -7.81 20.48
N VAL A 53 -20.84 -8.73 21.28
CA VAL A 53 -21.53 -9.98 21.67
C VAL A 53 -22.77 -9.69 22.53
N LYS A 54 -22.69 -8.72 23.45
CA LYS A 54 -23.82 -8.32 24.28
C LYS A 54 -24.97 -7.73 23.47
N GLU A 55 -24.65 -6.99 22.40
CA GLU A 55 -25.64 -6.33 21.55
C GLU A 55 -26.22 -7.28 20.48
N TYR A 56 -25.37 -8.07 19.83
CA TYR A 56 -25.72 -8.84 18.64
C TYR A 56 -25.74 -10.37 18.84
N GLY A 57 -25.33 -10.86 20.01
CA GLY A 57 -25.32 -12.28 20.37
C GLY A 57 -24.01 -13.02 20.06
N PRO A 58 -23.87 -14.28 20.52
CA PRO A 58 -22.61 -15.05 20.46
C PRO A 58 -22.15 -15.46 19.06
N GLY A 59 -23.00 -15.30 18.04
CA GLY A 59 -22.66 -15.56 16.63
C GLY A 59 -22.20 -14.33 15.86
N VAL A 60 -22.00 -13.18 16.52
CA VAL A 60 -21.62 -11.94 15.85
C VAL A 60 -20.25 -12.08 15.17
N VAL A 61 -20.20 -11.72 13.89
CA VAL A 61 -18.96 -11.60 13.12
C VAL A 61 -18.75 -10.13 12.83
N LYS A 62 -17.59 -9.62 13.20
CA LYS A 62 -17.20 -8.24 12.93
C LYS A 62 -16.21 -8.21 11.78
N THR A 63 -16.46 -7.33 10.82
CA THR A 63 -15.58 -7.13 9.67
C THR A 63 -15.18 -5.68 9.56
N LEU A 64 -13.97 -5.44 9.07
CA LEU A 64 -13.53 -4.11 8.63
C LEU A 64 -13.30 -4.15 7.13
N THR A 65 -13.73 -3.10 6.44
CA THR A 65 -13.42 -2.88 5.03
C THR A 65 -12.55 -1.65 4.92
N GLY A 66 -11.43 -1.78 4.23
CA GLY A 66 -10.48 -0.69 4.00
C GLY A 66 -9.81 -0.81 2.64
N SER A 67 -8.91 0.13 2.36
CA SER A 67 -8.20 0.20 1.08
C SER A 67 -6.97 -0.70 1.07
N ASP A 68 -6.69 -1.30 -0.08
CA ASP A 68 -5.45 -1.97 -0.43
C ASP A 68 -4.71 -1.08 -1.44
N CYS A 69 -3.90 -0.18 -0.91
CA CYS A 69 -3.28 0.92 -1.65
C CYS A 69 -2.07 0.47 -2.47
N ASP A 70 -1.40 -0.62 -2.07
CA ASP A 70 -0.28 -1.21 -2.83
C ASP A 70 -0.66 -2.44 -3.66
N ARG A 71 -1.94 -2.83 -3.63
CA ARG A 71 -2.55 -3.94 -4.39
C ARG A 71 -1.95 -5.30 -4.04
N ASP A 72 -1.56 -5.51 -2.78
CA ASP A 72 -1.01 -6.77 -2.29
C ASP A 72 -2.07 -7.74 -1.71
N GLY A 73 -3.34 -7.32 -1.70
CA GLY A 73 -4.47 -8.05 -1.17
C GLY A 73 -4.71 -7.87 0.34
N LYS A 74 -3.98 -6.96 1.00
CA LYS A 74 -4.15 -6.66 2.42
C LYS A 74 -4.73 -5.25 2.62
N MET A 75 -5.42 -5.09 3.74
CA MET A 75 -5.94 -3.79 4.13
C MET A 75 -4.79 -2.95 4.70
N ASP A 76 -4.54 -1.80 4.08
CA ASP A 76 -3.55 -0.82 4.50
C ASP A 76 -4.13 0.18 5.50
N ASP A 77 -3.27 0.65 6.40
CA ASP A 77 -3.57 1.82 7.22
C ASP A 77 -3.35 3.13 6.45
N ASN A 78 -3.84 4.23 7.02
CA ASN A 78 -3.73 5.55 6.42
C ASN A 78 -2.26 5.96 6.18
N GLN A 79 -1.35 5.58 7.08
CA GLN A 79 0.07 5.94 6.94
C GLN A 79 0.71 5.24 5.74
N SER A 80 0.40 3.95 5.57
CA SER A 80 0.87 3.11 4.48
C SER A 80 0.35 3.61 3.14
N CYS A 81 -0.95 3.90 3.04
CA CYS A 81 -1.54 4.51 1.84
C CYS A 81 -0.89 5.85 1.46
N ASN A 82 -0.66 6.74 2.42
CA ASN A 82 0.02 8.02 2.17
C ASN A 82 1.46 7.82 1.67
N ALA A 83 2.20 6.88 2.26
CA ALA A 83 3.56 6.57 1.85
C ALA A 83 3.63 6.04 0.42
N ILE A 84 2.70 5.17 0.04
CA ILE A 84 2.57 4.63 -1.32
C ILE A 84 2.25 5.74 -2.32
N PHE A 85 1.26 6.59 -2.02
CA PHE A 85 0.91 7.72 -2.88
C PHE A 85 2.12 8.64 -3.11
N TYR A 86 2.85 9.00 -2.04
CA TYR A 86 4.01 9.87 -2.15
C TYR A 86 5.15 9.23 -2.95
N LYS A 87 5.39 7.93 -2.76
CA LYS A 87 6.38 7.18 -3.55
C LYS A 87 6.06 7.21 -5.05
N LEU A 88 4.80 6.95 -5.43
CA LEU A 88 4.35 7.03 -6.82
C LEU A 88 4.44 8.47 -7.37
N TRP A 89 4.17 9.47 -6.53
CA TRP A 89 4.31 10.88 -6.90
C TRP A 89 5.77 11.24 -7.23
N LEU A 90 6.73 10.82 -6.41
CA LEU A 90 8.16 11.01 -6.68
C LEU A 90 8.57 10.32 -7.99
N GLN A 91 8.16 9.08 -8.18
CA GLN A 91 8.48 8.28 -9.35
C GLN A 91 7.91 8.89 -10.64
N TYR A 92 6.63 9.28 -10.62
CA TYR A 92 5.91 9.64 -11.84
C TYR A 92 5.87 11.13 -12.15
N ARG A 93 5.90 12.00 -11.15
CA ARG A 93 5.91 13.46 -11.38
C ARG A 93 7.31 14.05 -11.32
N LEU A 94 8.19 13.54 -10.46
CA LEU A 94 9.54 14.07 -10.29
C LEU A 94 10.63 13.25 -11.00
N HIS A 95 10.30 12.08 -11.56
CA HIS A 95 11.27 11.16 -12.16
C HIS A 95 12.41 10.77 -11.19
N LYS A 96 12.07 10.61 -9.90
CA LYS A 96 12.99 10.29 -8.80
C LYS A 96 12.69 8.93 -8.19
#